data_AF-A0A200QBZ4-F1
#
_entry.id   AF-A0A200QBZ4-F1
#
_cell.length_a   1.000
_cell.length_b   1.000
_cell.length_c   1.000
_cell.angle_alpha   90.00
_cell.angle_beta   90.00
_cell.angle_gamma   90.00
#
_symmetry.space_group_name_H-M   'P 1'
#
loop_
_entity.id
_entity.type
_entity.pdbx_description
1 polymer ?
#
loop_
_entity_poly.entity_id
_entity_poly.type
_entity_poly.pdbx_seq_one_letter_code
_entity_poly.pdbx_strand_id
1 'polypeptide(L)'
;MASSSSFSSSTLLLQVHLVVSLFRFSLAAGRRLTELVQDQPALPLQYHKGPLLTGKISINLIWYGNFMPSQRAIVSDFFNSLYSSSKSQNQPSVSTWWKTTEKYYHLTSSKKSLVLTMGKQILDENYSLGKSLTSKQIVRLASRGEQRNAINVVLTASDVAVEGFCSSR
;
A
#
# COMPACT_ATOMS: atom_id res chain seq x y z
N MET A 1 -39.19 58.85 -28.36
CA MET A 1 -38.90 58.12 -27.11
C MET A 1 -39.40 56.70 -27.24
N ALA A 2 -38.54 55.72 -27.57
CA ALA A 2 -38.73 54.27 -27.34
C ALA A 2 -37.56 53.51 -28.01
N SER A 3 -36.38 53.49 -27.38
CA SER A 3 -35.24 52.69 -27.90
C SER A 3 -34.36 52.13 -26.78
N SER A 4 -34.92 51.93 -25.58
CA SER A 4 -34.20 51.48 -24.39
C SER A 4 -34.51 50.03 -23.99
N SER A 5 -35.46 49.34 -24.66
CA SER A 5 -35.85 47.96 -24.34
C SER A 5 -34.96 46.89 -24.99
N SER A 6 -34.35 47.16 -26.14
CA SER A 6 -33.54 46.16 -26.87
C SER A 6 -32.18 45.86 -26.23
N PHE A 7 -31.59 46.83 -25.53
CA PHE A 7 -30.26 46.70 -24.92
C PHE A 7 -30.29 45.77 -23.69
N SER A 8 -31.35 45.85 -22.89
CA SER A 8 -31.56 45.03 -21.70
C SER A 8 -31.89 43.56 -22.04
N SER A 9 -32.61 43.33 -23.15
CA SER A 9 -32.92 41.98 -23.62
C SER A 9 -31.67 41.25 -24.15
N SER A 10 -30.81 41.97 -24.88
CA SER A 10 -29.56 41.41 -25.44
C SER A 10 -28.56 41.00 -24.36
N THR A 11 -28.41 41.80 -23.30
CA THR A 11 -27.52 41.46 -22.16
C THR A 11 -28.01 40.26 -21.37
N LEU A 12 -29.34 40.12 -21.21
CA LEU A 12 -29.96 38.99 -20.51
C LEU A 12 -29.77 37.68 -21.29
N LEU A 13 -29.90 37.72 -22.61
CA LEU A 13 -29.64 36.57 -23.48
C LEU A 13 -28.15 36.13 -23.45
N LEU A 14 -27.22 37.10 -23.45
CA LEU A 14 -25.79 36.83 -23.31
C LEU A 14 -25.44 36.19 -21.96
N GLN A 15 -26.03 36.67 -20.87
CA GLN A 15 -25.86 36.07 -19.53
C GLN A 15 -26.40 34.64 -19.46
N VAL A 16 -27.58 34.39 -20.03
CA VAL A 16 -28.15 33.04 -20.10
C VAL A 16 -27.24 32.11 -20.93
N HIS A 17 -26.74 32.57 -22.08
CA HIS A 17 -25.80 31.79 -22.89
C HIS A 17 -24.48 31.48 -22.17
N LEU A 18 -23.96 32.44 -21.41
CA LEU A 18 -22.75 32.25 -20.61
C LEU A 18 -23.00 31.21 -19.51
N VAL A 19 -24.11 31.32 -18.77
CA VAL A 19 -24.47 30.39 -17.69
C VAL A 19 -24.70 28.99 -18.23
N VAL A 20 -25.40 28.85 -19.36
CA VAL A 20 -25.62 27.54 -20.02
C VAL A 20 -24.30 26.95 -20.48
N SER A 21 -23.40 27.75 -21.06
CA SER A 21 -22.07 27.29 -21.50
C SER A 21 -21.21 26.82 -20.34
N LEU A 22 -21.19 27.57 -19.22
CA LEU A 22 -20.45 27.20 -18.01
C LEU A 22 -21.01 25.93 -17.36
N PHE A 23 -22.33 25.76 -17.36
CA PHE A 23 -22.99 24.55 -16.85
C PHE A 23 -22.67 23.31 -17.71
N ARG A 24 -22.64 23.47 -19.04
CA ARG A 24 -22.23 22.41 -19.99
C ARG A 24 -20.76 22.03 -19.83
N PHE A 25 -19.88 23.02 -19.58
CA PHE A 25 -18.46 22.77 -19.31
C PHE A 25 -18.24 22.00 -18.00
N SER A 26 -19.03 22.32 -16.97
CA SER A 26 -18.97 21.67 -15.66
C SER A 26 -19.45 20.22 -15.69
N LEU A 27 -20.47 19.91 -16.50
CA LEU A 27 -20.96 18.54 -16.72
C LEU A 27 -20.00 17.70 -17.59
N ALA A 28 -19.33 18.30 -18.57
CA ALA A 28 -18.33 17.63 -19.40
C ALA A 28 -16.99 17.40 -18.66
N ALA A 29 -16.68 18.21 -17.65
CA ALA A 29 -15.48 18.10 -16.81
C ALA A 29 -15.64 17.18 -15.59
N GLY A 30 -16.71 16.38 -15.52
CA GLY A 30 -16.79 15.27 -14.58
C GLY A 30 -15.71 14.24 -14.89
N ARG A 31 -14.54 14.36 -14.25
CA ARG A 31 -13.48 13.34 -14.30
C ARG A 31 -14.06 12.00 -13.84
N ARG A 32 -14.37 11.13 -14.79
CA ARG A 32 -14.71 9.73 -14.53
C ARG A 32 -13.42 8.99 -14.17
N LEU A 33 -13.07 8.95 -12.89
CA LEU A 33 -12.01 8.07 -12.36
C LEU A 33 -12.55 6.63 -12.26
N THR A 34 -12.93 6.07 -13.41
CA THR A 34 -13.13 4.63 -13.56
C THR A 34 -12.11 4.15 -14.56
N GLU A 35 -10.84 4.24 -14.18
CA GLU A 35 -9.85 3.33 -14.74
C GLU A 35 -10.13 1.98 -14.09
N LEU A 36 -11.07 1.24 -14.68
CA LEU A 36 -11.13 -0.19 -14.49
C LEU A 36 -9.85 -0.68 -15.16
N VAL A 37 -8.78 -0.86 -14.36
CA VAL A 37 -7.62 -1.62 -14.81
C VAL A 37 -8.21 -2.97 -15.20
N GLN A 38 -8.40 -3.17 -16.50
CA GLN A 38 -8.74 -4.47 -17.06
C GLN A 38 -7.67 -5.40 -16.48
N ASP A 39 -8.08 -6.46 -15.76
CA ASP A 39 -7.18 -7.49 -15.24
C ASP A 39 -6.47 -8.15 -16.44
N GLN A 40 -5.48 -7.46 -17.01
CA GLN A 40 -4.43 -8.11 -17.76
C GLN A 40 -3.83 -9.06 -16.73
N PRO A 41 -3.88 -10.39 -16.95
CA PRO A 41 -3.23 -11.31 -16.05
C PRO A 41 -1.78 -10.84 -16.02
N ALA A 42 -1.37 -10.31 -14.85
CA ALA A 42 -0.04 -9.76 -14.66
C ALA A 42 0.93 -10.71 -15.34
N LEU A 43 1.67 -10.20 -16.34
CA LEU A 43 2.67 -10.96 -17.09
C LEU A 43 3.36 -11.86 -16.09
N PRO A 44 3.19 -13.20 -16.17
CA PRO A 44 3.61 -14.08 -15.09
C PRO A 44 5.10 -13.83 -14.90
N LEU A 45 5.44 -13.24 -13.74
CA LEU A 45 6.81 -13.04 -13.31
C LEU A 45 7.57 -14.32 -13.62
N GLN A 46 8.60 -14.21 -14.45
CA GLN A 46 9.33 -15.41 -14.87
C GLN A 46 9.98 -16.03 -13.64
N TYR A 47 9.63 -17.28 -13.34
CA TYR A 47 10.24 -17.98 -12.23
C TYR A 47 11.62 -18.49 -12.63
N HIS A 48 12.67 -17.93 -12.05
CA HIS A 48 14.07 -18.27 -12.36
C HIS A 48 14.60 -19.47 -11.56
N LYS A 49 13.72 -20.40 -11.14
CA LYS A 49 14.08 -21.65 -10.43
C LYS A 49 14.81 -21.45 -9.09
N GLY A 50 14.73 -20.26 -8.49
CA GLY A 50 15.28 -19.96 -7.16
C GLY A 50 14.41 -20.52 -6.03
N PRO A 51 14.93 -20.65 -4.79
CA PRO A 51 14.15 -21.16 -3.67
C PRO A 51 12.91 -20.28 -3.40
N LEU A 52 11.77 -20.92 -3.15
CA LEU A 52 10.55 -20.26 -2.71
C LEU A 52 10.39 -20.39 -1.19
N LEU A 53 9.94 -19.31 -0.55
CA LEU A 53 9.55 -19.36 0.85
C LEU A 53 8.31 -20.24 1.00
N THR A 54 8.35 -21.30 1.82
CA THR A 54 7.25 -22.27 1.94
C THR A 54 6.89 -22.51 3.40
N GLY A 55 5.68 -23.02 3.66
CA GLY A 55 5.22 -23.37 5.00
C GLY A 55 4.59 -22.20 5.75
N LYS A 56 4.40 -22.38 7.06
CA LYS A 56 3.77 -21.38 7.93
C LYS A 56 4.84 -20.45 8.48
N ILE A 57 4.78 -19.18 8.09
CA ILE A 57 5.76 -18.16 8.47
C ILE A 57 5.06 -17.04 9.25
N SER A 58 5.59 -16.66 10.41
CA SER A 58 5.12 -15.49 11.17
C SER A 58 5.83 -14.23 10.70
N ILE A 59 5.11 -13.10 10.63
CA ILE A 59 5.70 -11.79 10.40
C ILE A 59 5.66 -11.00 11.70
N ASN A 60 6.83 -10.72 12.28
CA ASN A 60 6.95 -9.91 13.49
C ASN A 60 7.29 -8.46 13.11
N LEU A 61 6.63 -7.51 13.74
CA LEU A 61 6.88 -6.08 13.54
C LEU A 61 7.62 -5.51 14.74
N ILE A 62 8.78 -4.89 14.51
CA ILE A 62 9.61 -4.25 15.52
C ILE A 62 9.55 -2.74 15.27
N TRP A 63 8.76 -2.04 16.05
CA TRP A 63 8.55 -0.59 15.96
C TRP A 63 9.60 0.14 16.78
N TYR A 64 10.51 0.84 16.13
CA TYR A 64 11.60 1.56 16.75
C TYR A 64 11.42 3.08 16.60
N GLY A 65 11.13 3.75 17.72
CA GLY A 65 10.80 5.17 17.79
C GLY A 65 9.30 5.44 17.96
N ASN A 66 8.92 6.71 17.91
CA ASN A 66 7.56 7.14 18.20
C ASN A 66 6.66 7.07 16.95
N PHE A 67 5.77 6.09 16.91
CA PHE A 67 4.73 5.96 15.87
C PHE A 67 3.37 6.36 16.42
N MET A 68 2.62 7.14 15.65
CA MET A 68 1.22 7.41 15.99
C MET A 68 0.40 6.12 15.94
N PRO A 69 -0.64 5.97 16.79
CA PRO A 69 -1.55 4.82 16.71
C PRO A 69 -2.12 4.59 15.31
N SER A 70 -2.44 5.66 14.57
CA SER A 70 -2.92 5.59 13.18
C SER A 70 -1.89 5.01 12.21
N GLN A 71 -0.61 5.39 12.33
CA GLN A 71 0.47 4.84 11.50
C GLN A 71 0.65 3.34 11.76
N ARG A 72 0.59 2.94 13.03
CA ARG A 72 0.68 1.53 13.42
C ARG A 72 -0.50 0.72 12.91
N ALA A 73 -1.71 1.28 12.96
CA ALA A 73 -2.91 0.65 12.44
C ALA A 73 -2.80 0.43 10.93
N ILE A 74 -2.44 1.46 10.15
CA ILE A 74 -2.28 1.35 8.69
C ILE A 74 -1.29 0.26 8.31
N VAL A 75 -0.11 0.24 8.92
CA VAL A 75 0.93 -0.75 8.60
C VAL A 75 0.52 -2.14 9.09
N SER A 76 -0.09 -2.28 10.27
CA SER A 76 -0.61 -3.57 10.75
C SER A 76 -1.72 -4.10 9.84
N ASP A 77 -2.63 -3.25 9.37
CA ASP A 77 -3.72 -3.60 8.46
C ASP A 77 -3.19 -4.05 7.10
N PHE A 78 -2.12 -3.43 6.61
CA PHE A 78 -1.42 -3.91 5.41
C PHE A 78 -0.91 -5.34 5.59
N PHE A 79 -0.18 -5.63 6.68
CA PHE A 79 0.30 -7.01 6.92
C PHE A 79 -0.87 -7.98 7.16
N ASN A 80 -1.94 -7.54 7.83
CA ASN A 80 -3.17 -8.32 7.97
C ASN A 80 -3.80 -8.67 6.62
N SER A 81 -3.72 -7.77 5.65
CA SER A 81 -4.22 -7.99 4.30
C SER A 81 -3.39 -9.00 3.48
N LEU A 82 -2.18 -9.36 3.90
CA LEU A 82 -1.38 -10.43 3.28
C LEU A 82 -1.86 -11.82 3.69
N TYR A 83 -2.51 -11.94 4.84
CA TYR A 83 -2.99 -13.22 5.33
C TYR A 83 -4.23 -13.63 4.54
N SER A 84 -4.16 -14.77 3.84
CA SER A 84 -5.29 -15.30 3.07
C SER A 84 -6.47 -15.61 4.00
N SER A 85 -7.47 -14.72 4.00
CA SER A 85 -8.81 -15.04 4.48
C SER A 85 -9.48 -15.95 3.46
N SER A 86 -10.11 -17.02 3.93
CA SER A 86 -10.89 -17.96 3.11
C SER A 86 -12.11 -17.33 2.43
N LYS A 87 -12.40 -16.06 2.69
CA LYS A 87 -13.53 -15.34 2.11
C LYS A 87 -13.09 -14.61 0.85
N SER A 88 -13.59 -15.05 -0.30
CA SER A 88 -13.46 -14.33 -1.56
C SER A 88 -14.17 -12.99 -1.44
N GLN A 89 -13.41 -11.90 -1.26
CA GLN A 89 -13.93 -10.57 -1.52
C GLN A 89 -13.87 -10.35 -3.03
N ASN A 90 -14.99 -9.92 -3.63
CA ASN A 90 -15.11 -9.57 -5.05
C ASN A 90 -14.36 -8.27 -5.41
N GLN A 91 -13.38 -7.85 -4.60
CA GLN A 91 -12.62 -6.63 -4.76
C GLN A 91 -11.12 -6.96 -4.77
N PRO A 92 -10.32 -6.20 -5.54
CA PRO A 92 -8.87 -6.33 -5.51
C PRO A 92 -8.38 -6.05 -4.08
N SER A 93 -7.59 -6.98 -3.56
CA SER A 93 -6.93 -6.85 -2.26
C SER A 93 -5.48 -7.29 -2.39
N VAL A 94 -4.63 -6.91 -1.43
CA VAL A 94 -3.24 -7.38 -1.42
C VAL A 94 -3.20 -8.92 -1.38
N SER A 95 -4.12 -9.56 -0.65
CA SER A 95 -4.27 -11.02 -0.68
C SER A 95 -4.60 -11.57 -2.07
N THR A 96 -5.49 -10.92 -2.83
CA THR A 96 -5.86 -11.32 -4.20
C THR A 96 -4.66 -11.21 -5.14
N TRP A 97 -3.89 -10.13 -5.03
CA TRP A 97 -2.64 -9.98 -5.78
C TRP A 97 -1.63 -11.06 -5.38
N TRP A 98 -1.43 -11.28 -4.08
CA TRP A 98 -0.47 -12.27 -3.55
C TRP A 98 -0.85 -13.72 -3.91
N LYS A 99 -2.14 -14.05 -4.01
CA LYS A 99 -2.62 -15.35 -4.51
C LYS A 99 -2.11 -15.67 -5.92
N THR A 100 -1.82 -14.66 -6.75
CA THR A 100 -1.20 -14.88 -8.06
C THR A 100 0.17 -15.55 -7.93
N THR A 101 0.90 -15.28 -6.83
CA THR A 101 2.20 -15.90 -6.56
C THR A 101 2.10 -17.36 -6.15
N GLU A 102 0.93 -17.82 -5.66
CA GLU A 102 0.73 -19.24 -5.32
C GLU A 102 0.92 -20.16 -6.54
N LYS A 103 0.68 -19.62 -7.75
CA LYS A 103 0.96 -20.33 -9.01
C LYS A 103 2.43 -20.73 -9.12
N TYR A 104 3.40 -20.05 -8.51
CA TYR A 104 4.80 -20.48 -8.69
C TYR A 104 5.15 -21.75 -7.90
N TYR A 105 4.37 -22.13 -6.88
CA TYR A 105 4.67 -23.32 -6.08
C TYR A 105 4.49 -24.62 -6.86
N HIS A 106 3.57 -24.67 -7.84
CA HIS A 106 3.40 -25.87 -8.70
C HIS A 106 4.60 -26.13 -9.62
N LEU A 107 5.44 -25.11 -9.86
CA LEU A 107 6.67 -25.21 -10.64
C LEU A 107 7.84 -25.75 -9.80
N THR A 108 7.65 -25.99 -8.51
CA THR A 108 8.66 -26.49 -7.59
C THR A 108 8.32 -27.89 -7.09
N SER A 109 9.33 -28.65 -6.66
CA SER A 109 9.12 -29.96 -6.03
C SER A 109 8.45 -29.89 -4.65
N SER A 110 8.38 -28.70 -4.05
CA SER A 110 7.76 -28.49 -2.74
C SER A 110 6.25 -28.28 -2.90
N LYS A 111 5.47 -29.24 -2.39
CA LYS A 111 3.99 -29.17 -2.39
C LYS A 111 3.42 -28.22 -1.31
N LYS A 112 4.27 -27.58 -0.50
CA LYS A 112 3.83 -26.71 0.60
C LYS A 112 3.69 -25.27 0.10
N SER A 113 2.47 -24.74 0.10
CA SER A 113 2.24 -23.31 -0.12
C SER A 113 2.73 -22.48 1.07
N LEU A 114 2.92 -21.18 0.84
CA LEU A 114 3.23 -20.22 1.89
C LEU A 114 1.95 -19.80 2.62
N VAL A 115 1.98 -19.90 3.94
CA VAL A 115 0.95 -19.36 4.82
C VAL A 115 1.62 -18.32 5.71
N LEU A 116 1.26 -17.07 5.50
CA LEU A 116 1.71 -15.97 6.35
C LEU A 116 0.75 -15.82 7.56
N THR A 117 1.30 -15.45 8.71
CA THR A 117 0.52 -15.13 9.91
C THR A 117 1.09 -13.93 10.64
N MET A 118 0.24 -13.18 11.35
CA MET A 118 0.71 -12.10 12.22
C MET A 118 1.48 -12.70 13.40
N GLY A 119 2.73 -12.27 13.55
CA GLY A 119 3.56 -12.58 14.71
C GLY A 119 3.46 -11.50 15.78
N LYS A 120 4.52 -11.39 16.57
CA LYS A 120 4.66 -10.40 17.64
C LYS A 120 4.80 -8.99 17.08
N GLN A 121 4.25 -8.03 17.82
CA GLN A 121 4.55 -6.62 17.65
C GLN A 121 5.36 -6.14 18.86
N ILE A 122 6.56 -5.63 18.61
CA ILE A 122 7.51 -5.21 19.64
C ILE A 122 7.66 -3.70 19.54
N LEU A 123 7.35 -2.98 20.61
CA LEU A 123 7.47 -1.53 20.68
C LEU A 123 8.78 -1.14 21.38
N ASP A 124 9.47 -0.15 20.81
CA ASP A 124 10.65 0.49 21.36
C ASP A 124 10.55 2.01 21.13
N GLU A 125 9.64 2.63 21.86
CA GLU A 125 9.33 4.07 21.75
C GLU A 125 10.42 4.95 22.42
N ASN A 126 11.27 4.35 23.25
CA ASN A 126 12.30 5.04 24.04
C ASN A 126 13.65 5.18 23.30
N TYR A 127 13.73 4.77 22.03
CA TYR A 127 14.95 4.82 21.22
C TYR A 127 16.14 4.15 21.92
N SER A 128 15.98 2.88 22.32
CA SER A 128 16.96 2.16 23.17
C SER A 128 18.42 2.10 22.65
N LEU A 129 18.63 2.37 21.36
CA LEU A 129 19.93 2.40 20.68
C LEU A 129 20.28 3.79 20.10
N GLY A 130 19.52 4.82 20.47
CA GLY A 130 19.62 6.18 19.93
C GLY A 130 18.86 6.39 18.61
N LYS A 131 18.88 7.62 18.10
CA LYS A 131 18.19 8.00 16.84
C LYS A 131 19.04 7.83 15.58
N SER A 132 20.28 7.33 15.72
CA SER A 132 21.13 6.98 14.59
C SER A 132 21.52 5.52 14.73
N LEU A 133 21.06 4.69 13.78
CA LEU A 133 21.23 3.25 13.79
C LEU A 133 22.23 2.80 12.73
N THR A 134 23.18 1.99 13.15
CA THR A 134 24.08 1.23 12.27
C THR A 134 23.40 -0.03 11.73
N SER A 135 23.94 -0.60 10.65
CA SER A 135 23.43 -1.87 10.09
C SER A 135 23.46 -3.01 11.13
N LYS A 136 24.46 -3.04 12.03
CA LYS A 136 24.55 -4.04 13.11
C LYS A 136 23.43 -3.87 14.15
N GLN A 137 23.06 -2.63 14.47
CA GLN A 137 21.95 -2.34 15.38
C GLN A 137 20.61 -2.73 14.78
N ILE A 138 20.41 -2.57 13.46
CA ILE A 138 19.20 -3.08 12.79
C ILE A 138 19.08 -4.60 12.93
N VAL A 139 20.16 -5.35 12.72
CA VAL A 139 20.17 -6.81 12.93
C VAL A 139 19.86 -7.17 14.38
N ARG A 140 20.42 -6.42 15.34
CA ARG A 140 20.13 -6.59 16.77
C ARG A 140 18.66 -6.30 17.12
N LEU A 141 18.04 -5.30 16.48
CA LEU A 141 16.61 -5.03 16.64
C LEU A 141 15.77 -6.17 16.05
N ALA A 142 16.12 -6.63 14.86
CA ALA A 142 15.44 -7.75 14.19
C ALA A 142 15.54 -9.06 15.01
N SER A 143 16.64 -9.30 15.72
CA SER A 143 16.82 -10.50 16.55
C SER A 143 15.91 -10.55 17.79
N ARG A 144 15.17 -9.47 18.11
CA ARG A 144 14.18 -9.48 19.19
C ARG A 144 12.89 -10.20 18.81
N GLY A 145 12.63 -10.36 17.51
CA GLY A 145 11.50 -11.13 17.00
C GLY A 145 11.73 -12.64 17.10
N GLU A 146 10.81 -13.42 16.54
CA GLU A 146 10.93 -14.88 16.54
C GLU A 146 12.07 -15.33 15.61
N GLN A 147 12.73 -16.43 15.98
CA GLN A 147 13.94 -16.91 15.29
C GLN A 147 13.69 -18.11 14.38
N ARG A 148 12.51 -18.71 14.42
CA ARG A 148 12.16 -19.91 13.66
C ARG A 148 10.91 -19.66 12.84
N ASN A 149 10.98 -19.98 11.54
CA ASN A 149 9.87 -19.82 10.60
C ASN A 149 9.24 -18.43 10.70
N ALA A 150 10.08 -17.39 10.73
CA ALA A 150 9.66 -16.04 11.01
C ALA A 150 10.42 -15.02 10.15
N ILE A 151 9.74 -13.94 9.81
CA ILE A 151 10.29 -12.74 9.19
C ILE A 151 10.17 -11.61 10.21
N ASN A 152 11.29 -10.97 10.53
CA ASN A 152 11.34 -9.86 11.48
C ASN A 152 11.52 -8.55 10.70
N VAL A 153 10.51 -7.68 10.73
CA VAL A 153 10.50 -6.40 10.04
C VAL A 153 10.78 -5.29 11.05
N VAL A 154 11.90 -4.59 10.90
CA VAL A 154 12.22 -3.42 11.71
C VAL A 154 11.65 -2.18 11.02
N LEU A 155 10.72 -1.51 11.71
CA LEU A 155 10.07 -0.28 11.28
C LEU A 155 10.65 0.87 12.09
N THR A 156 11.35 1.79 11.45
CA THR A 156 11.97 2.95 12.11
C THR A 156 11.09 4.19 11.95
N ALA A 157 10.88 4.95 13.03
CA ALA A 157 10.15 6.21 12.99
C ALA A 157 10.85 7.24 12.10
N SER A 158 10.11 8.28 11.67
CA SER A 158 10.60 9.29 10.73
C SER A 158 11.78 10.13 11.26
N ASP A 159 11.98 10.14 12.57
CA ASP A 159 13.06 10.87 13.24
C ASP A 159 14.28 9.99 13.55
N VAL A 160 14.34 8.77 13.00
CA VAL A 160 15.46 7.82 13.15
C VAL A 160 16.24 7.74 11.85
N ALA A 161 17.53 8.07 11.90
CA ALA A 161 18.46 7.89 10.79
C ALA A 161 19.03 6.47 10.79
N VAL A 162 19.05 5.82 9.63
CA VAL A 162 19.67 4.50 9.44
C VAL A 162 20.86 4.62 8.50
N GLU A 163 22.00 4.08 8.91
CA GLU A 163 23.25 4.06 8.15
C GLU A 163 23.04 3.45 6.75
N GLY A 164 23.36 4.23 5.72
CA GLY A 164 23.23 3.82 4.32
C GLY A 164 21.79 3.61 3.86
N PHE A 165 20.80 4.15 4.55
CA PHE A 165 19.42 4.17 4.08
C PHE A 165 19.29 5.08 2.86
N CYS A 166 18.66 4.57 1.80
CA CYS A 166 18.54 5.23 0.50
C CYS A 166 19.86 5.54 -0.23
N SER A 167 20.98 4.93 0.18
CA SER A 167 22.23 4.94 -0.60
C SER A 167 22.40 3.63 -1.37
N SER A 168 22.98 3.68 -2.57
CA SER A 168 23.45 2.46 -3.26
C SER A 168 24.52 1.78 -2.40
N ARG A 169 24.36 0.49 -2.16
CA ARG A 169 25.37 -0.35 -1.51
C ARG A 169 26.30 -0.96 -2.56
#